data_AF-A0A3B9KJR2-F1
#
_entry.id   AF-A0A3B9KJR2-F1
#
_cell.length_a   1.000
_cell.length_b   1.000
_cell.length_c   1.000
_cell.angle_alpha   90.00
_cell.angle_beta   90.00
_cell.angle_gamma   90.00
#
_symmetry.space_group_name_H-M   'P 1'
#
loop_
_entity.id
_entity.type
_entity.pdbx_description
1 polymer ?
#
loop_
_entity_poly.entity_id
_entity_poly.type
_entity_poly.pdbx_seq_one_letter_code
_entity_poly.pdbx_strand_id
1 'polypeptide(L)' 'GHEAAIIGTVQAEPAGMVFLRTDIGGVRVLDMLVGDPLPRIC' A
#
# COMPACT_ATOMS: atom_id res chain seq x y z
N GLY A 1 19.43 -4.47 -0.60
CA GLY A 1 19.41 -4.73 -2.06
C GLY A 1 19.58 -3.41 -2.78
N HIS A 2 19.98 -3.45 -4.05
CA HIS A 2 20.23 -2.25 -4.85
C HIS A 2 19.03 -1.27 -4.87
N GLU A 3 17.80 -1.78 -4.83
CA GLU A 3 16.56 -0.99 -4.92
C GLU A 3 15.75 -0.94 -3.61
N ALA A 4 16.40 -1.19 -2.46
CA ALA A 4 15.67 -1.13 -1.19
C ALA A 4 15.28 0.32 -0.83
N ALA A 5 14.04 0.51 -0.40
CA ALA A 5 13.53 1.81 0.01
C ALA A 5 12.54 1.71 1.18
N ILE A 6 12.49 2.75 2.00
CA ILE A 6 11.41 2.94 3.00
C ILE A 6 10.21 3.54 2.26
N ILE A 7 9.07 2.84 2.26
CA ILE A 7 7.87 3.25 1.53
C ILE A 7 6.77 3.87 2.40
N GLY A 8 6.97 3.90 3.72
CA GLY A 8 5.97 4.42 4.65
C GLY A 8 6.32 4.20 6.11
N THR A 9 5.38 4.53 6.98
CA THR A 9 5.47 4.38 8.43
C THR A 9 4.18 3.80 8.99
N VAL A 10 4.28 3.12 10.12
CA VAL A 10 3.12 2.62 10.87
C VAL A 10 2.67 3.69 11.85
N GLN A 11 1.37 3.88 11.95
CA GLN A 11 0.73 4.80 12.90
C GLN A 11 -0.26 4.03 13.77
N ALA A 12 -0.52 4.53 14.98
CA ALA A 12 -1.43 3.87 15.92
C ALA A 12 -2.89 3.90 15.44
N GLU A 13 -3.29 4.98 14.78
CA GLU A 13 -4.66 5.20 14.31
C GLU A 13 -4.65 5.89 12.93
N PRO A 14 -5.69 5.64 12.09
CA PRO A 14 -6.74 4.65 12.30
C PRO A 14 -6.23 3.22 12.06
N ALA A 15 -6.54 2.31 12.98
CA ALA A 15 -6.11 0.92 12.88
C ALA A 15 -6.79 0.18 11.72
N GLY A 16 -6.05 -0.73 11.08
CA GLY A 16 -6.58 -1.56 9.99
C GLY A 16 -6.73 -0.84 8.64
N MET A 17 -6.20 0.38 8.50
CA MET A 17 -6.23 1.15 7.26
C MET A 17 -4.83 1.37 6.71
N VAL A 18 -4.72 1.39 5.38
CA VAL A 18 -3.50 1.73 4.66
C VAL A 18 -3.77 2.96 3.81
N PHE A 19 -2.89 3.96 3.90
CA PHE A 19 -3.01 5.20 3.15
C PHE A 19 -1.88 5.33 2.14
N LEU A 20 -2.23 5.61 0.89
CA LEU A 20 -1.28 5.88 -0.18
C LEU A 20 -1.18 7.39 -0.41
N ARG A 21 0.04 7.92 -0.33
CA ARG A 21 0.35 9.28 -0.79
C ARG A 21 0.64 9.24 -2.28
N THR A 22 -0.08 10.04 -3.06
CA THR A 22 0.12 10.14 -4.51
C THR A 22 1.16 11.21 -4.85
N ASP A 23 1.76 11.11 -6.04
CA ASP A 23 2.81 12.03 -6.51
C ASP A 23 2.33 13.48 -6.64
N ILE A 24 1.02 13.68 -6.85
CA ILE A 24 0.39 15.00 -6.91
C ILE A 24 -0.03 15.54 -5.53
N GLY A 25 0.38 14.88 -4.44
CA GLY A 25 0.16 15.31 -3.06
C GLY A 25 -1.16 14.89 -2.43
N GLY A 26 -1.97 14.06 -3.11
CA GLY A 26 -3.21 13.52 -2.57
C GLY A 26 -2.97 12.33 -1.63
N VAL A 27 -4.00 11.98 -0.85
CA VAL A 27 -4.02 10.77 -0.03
C VAL A 27 -5.25 9.95 -0.38
N ARG A 28 -5.09 8.63 -0.53
CA ARG A 28 -6.18 7.69 -0.80
C ARG A 28 -6.09 6.49 0.14
N VAL A 29 -7.24 5.92 0.49
CA VAL A 29 -7.30 4.62 1.19
C VAL A 29 -6.95 3.53 0.19
N LEU A 30 -6.04 2.63 0.58
CA LEU A 30 -5.69 1.45 -0.19
C LEU A 30 -6.51 0.26 0.32
N ASP A 31 -7.49 -0.16 -0.48
CA ASP A 31 -8.33 -1.30 -0.16
C ASP A 31 -7.66 -2.63 -0.54
N MET A 32 -8.09 -3.70 0.13
CA MET A 32 -7.70 -5.05 -0.23
C MET A 32 -8.28 -5.44 -1.59
N LEU A 33 -7.46 -6.11 -2.41
CA LEU A 33 -7.93 -6.71 -3.65
C LEU A 33 -8.95 -7.80 -3.35
N VAL A 34 -9.97 -7.94 -4.21
CA VAL A 34 -10.99 -9.00 -4.12
C VAL A 34 -10.37 -10.41 -4.28
N GLY A 35 -9.22 -10.50 -4.96
CA GLY A 35 -8.40 -11.70 -5.15
C GLY A 35 -7.16 -11.37 -5.99
N ASP A 36 -6.32 -12.38 -6.25
CA ASP A 36 -5.20 -12.23 -7.17
C ASP A 36 -5.71 -12.20 -8.64
N PRO A 37 -5.28 -11.22 -9.46
CA PRO A 37 -5.76 -11.11 -10.84
C PRO A 37 -5.22 -12.19 -11.79
N LEU A 38 -4.16 -12.93 -11.44
CA LEU A 38 -3.46 -13.81 -12.38
C LEU A 38 -3.54 -15.30 -11.95
N PRO A 39 -3.85 -16.23 -12.88
CA PRO A 39 -3.82 -17.64 -12.57
C PRO A 39 -2.37 -18.13 -12.42
N ARG A 40 -2.04 -18.69 -11.25
CA ARG A 40 -0.73 -19.32 -10.93
C ARG A 40 0.46 -18.35 -10.93
N ILE A 41 0.33 -17.21 -10.24
CA ILE A 41 1.40 -16.19 -10.13
C ILE A 41 2.41 -16.44 -9.00
N CYS A 42 2.18 -17.47 -8.19
CA CYS A 42 3.08 -17.89 -7.12
C CYS A 42 4.09 -18.92 -7.61
#